data_AF-A0A811R5Q1-F1
#
_entry.id   AF-A0A811R5Q1-F1
#
_cell.length_a   1.000
_cell.length_b   1.000
_cell.length_c   1.000
_cell.angle_alpha   90.00
_cell.angle_beta   90.00
_cell.angle_gamma   90.00
#
_symmetry.space_group_name_H-M   'P 1'
#
loop_
_entity.id
_entity.type
_entity.pdbx_description
1 polymer ?
#
loop_
_entity_poly.entity_id
_entity_poly.type
_entity_poly.pdbx_seq_one_letter_code
_entity_poly.pdbx_strand_id
1 'polypeptide(L)'
;MDVASSVECYIKEHNVPSEVALARISSFVEDAWKTINQAPFKYPTLFPVVQRVTSLAKSMTLLFLDKRDAYTYSKDFKKTLESHFVKHIPL
;
A
#
# COMPACT_ATOMS: atom_id res chain seq x y z
N MET A 1 13.26 18.48 -12.28
CA MET A 1 12.02 17.96 -12.86
C MET A 1 11.83 16.57 -12.29
N ASP A 2 10.66 16.24 -11.77
CA ASP A 2 10.43 14.90 -11.22
C ASP A 2 10.52 13.83 -12.32
N VAL A 3 10.92 12.63 -11.91
CA VAL A 3 10.88 11.44 -12.78
C VAL A 3 9.42 11.09 -13.05
N ALA A 4 9.12 10.65 -14.28
CA ALA A 4 7.77 10.25 -14.67
C ALA A 4 7.21 9.16 -13.73
N SER A 5 6.01 9.39 -13.22
CA SER A 5 5.27 8.45 -12.40
C SER A 5 4.79 7.24 -13.21
N SER A 6 4.48 6.13 -12.53
CA SER A 6 3.90 4.95 -13.19
C SER A 6 2.59 5.25 -13.94
N VAL A 7 1.80 6.21 -13.46
CA VAL A 7 0.57 6.65 -14.13
C VAL A 7 0.90 7.35 -15.45
N GLU A 8 1.84 8.31 -15.44
CA GLU A 8 2.27 9.04 -16.64
C GLU A 8 2.92 8.10 -17.66
N CYS A 9 3.75 7.15 -17.20
CA CYS A 9 4.32 6.11 -18.04
C CYS A 9 3.23 5.26 -18.70
N TYR A 10 2.23 4.81 -17.95
CA TYR A 10 1.13 4.01 -18.50
C TYR A 10 0.28 4.79 -19.50
N ILE A 11 -0.04 6.05 -19.21
CA ILE A 11 -0.76 6.95 -20.13
C ILE A 11 0.02 7.08 -21.44
N LYS A 12 1.33 7.31 -21.35
CA LYS A 12 2.19 7.49 -22.52
C LYS A 12 2.34 6.21 -23.35
N GLU A 13 2.50 5.07 -22.70
CA GLU A 13 2.68 3.77 -23.37
C GLU A 13 1.41 3.30 -24.08
N HIS A 14 0.25 3.50 -23.47
CA HIS A 14 -1.03 2.96 -23.97
C HIS A 14 -1.94 4.01 -24.61
N ASN A 15 -1.58 5.29 -24.56
CA ASN A 15 -2.37 6.43 -25.07
C ASN A 15 -3.82 6.44 -24.53
N VAL A 16 -3.96 6.34 -23.21
CA VAL A 16 -5.25 6.27 -22.52
C VAL A 16 -5.47 7.45 -21.56
N PRO A 17 -6.74 7.78 -21.22
CA PRO A 17 -7.03 8.75 -20.16
C PRO A 17 -6.48 8.33 -18.79
N SER A 18 -6.32 9.32 -17.91
CA SER A 18 -5.74 9.11 -16.57
C SER A 18 -6.55 8.13 -15.71
N GLU A 19 -7.87 8.13 -15.87
CA GLU A 19 -8.81 7.29 -15.15
C GLU A 19 -8.60 5.81 -15.51
N VAL A 20 -8.31 5.54 -16.79
CA VAL A 20 -8.00 4.19 -17.29
C VAL A 20 -6.67 3.72 -16.75
N ALA A 21 -5.64 4.58 -16.74
CA ALA A 21 -4.34 4.26 -16.17
C ALA A 21 -4.43 3.97 -14.65
N LEU A 22 -5.16 4.81 -13.90
CA LEU A 22 -5.39 4.63 -12.47
C LEU A 22 -6.15 3.34 -12.17
N ALA A 23 -7.21 3.04 -12.93
CA ALA A 23 -7.96 1.79 -12.79
C ALA A 23 -7.06 0.58 -13.07
N ARG A 24 -6.20 0.64 -14.09
CA ARG A 24 -5.28 -0.46 -14.39
C ARG A 24 -4.27 -0.68 -13.28
N ILE A 25 -3.61 0.38 -12.81
CA ILE A 25 -2.63 0.27 -11.72
C ILE A 25 -3.30 -0.25 -10.45
N SER A 26 -4.53 0.18 -10.16
CA SER A 26 -5.32 -0.34 -9.04
C SER A 26 -5.58 -1.85 -9.17
N SER A 27 -5.89 -2.34 -10.38
CA SER A 27 -6.05 -3.79 -10.62
C SER A 27 -4.77 -4.59 -10.34
N PHE A 28 -3.59 -4.04 -10.62
CA PHE A 28 -2.32 -4.70 -10.28
C PHE A 28 -2.11 -4.79 -8.77
N VAL A 29 -2.52 -3.76 -8.02
CA VAL A 29 -2.47 -3.78 -6.56
C VAL A 29 -3.42 -4.83 -5.99
N GLU A 30 -4.64 -4.96 -6.54
CA GLU A 30 -5.61 -5.99 -6.14
C GLU A 30 -5.07 -7.41 -6.38
N ASP A 31 -4.44 -7.65 -7.54
CA ASP A 31 -3.87 -8.96 -7.85
C ASP A 31 -2.63 -9.27 -6.98
N ALA A 32 -1.83 -8.26 -6.66
CA ALA A 32 -0.76 -8.40 -5.67
C ALA A 32 -1.31 -8.77 -4.29
N TRP A 33 -2.43 -8.19 -3.86
CA TRP A 33 -3.10 -8.57 -2.61
C TRP A 33 -3.58 -10.01 -2.60
N LYS A 34 -4.19 -10.50 -3.68
CA LYS A 34 -4.58 -11.91 -3.82
C LYS A 34 -3.36 -12.83 -3.67
N THR A 35 -2.23 -12.44 -4.26
CA THR A 35 -0.97 -13.20 -4.17
C THR A 35 -0.44 -13.24 -2.73
N ILE A 36 -0.43 -12.11 -2.03
CA ILE A 36 -0.01 -12.01 -0.63
C ILE A 36 -0.89 -12.88 0.27
N ASN A 37 -2.21 -12.85 0.06
CA ASN A 37 -3.17 -13.63 0.85
C ASN A 37 -3.01 -15.15 0.67
N GLN A 38 -2.52 -15.59 -0.49
CA GLN A 38 -2.24 -17.01 -0.76
C GLN A 38 -0.87 -17.47 -0.26
N ALA A 39 0.08 -16.55 -0.06
CA ALA A 39 1.47 -16.88 0.27
C ALA A 39 1.64 -17.74 1.54
N PRO A 40 0.88 -17.55 2.64
CA PRO A 40 0.99 -18.42 3.82
C PRO A 40 0.68 -19.89 3.54
N PHE A 41 -0.26 -20.15 2.64
CA PHE A 41 -0.67 -21.51 2.26
C PHE A 41 0.31 -22.13 1.26
N LYS A 42 0.91 -21.33 0.37
CA LYS A 42 1.91 -21.78 -0.60
C LYS A 42 3.27 -22.04 0.03
N TYR A 43 3.64 -21.28 1.06
CA TYR A 43 4.97 -21.32 1.68
C TYR A 43 4.90 -21.49 3.21
N PRO A 44 4.33 -22.60 3.72
CA PRO A 44 4.14 -22.78 5.16
C PRO A 44 5.47 -22.86 5.93
N THR A 45 6.53 -23.40 5.31
CA THR A 45 7.88 -23.47 5.91
C THR A 45 8.58 -22.12 6.02
N LEU A 46 8.12 -21.11 5.26
CA LEU A 46 8.64 -19.75 5.26
C LEU A 46 7.68 -18.75 5.93
N PHE A 47 6.73 -19.25 6.72
CA PHE A 47 5.67 -18.43 7.32
C PHE A 47 6.19 -17.15 8.03
N PRO A 48 7.28 -17.17 8.83
CA PRO A 48 7.79 -15.95 9.45
C PRO A 48 8.25 -14.88 8.45
N VAL A 49 8.77 -15.30 7.29
CA VAL A 49 9.18 -14.38 6.21
C VAL A 49 7.94 -13.84 5.50
N VAL A 50 7.00 -14.72 5.15
CA VAL A 50 5.73 -14.34 4.52
C VAL A 50 4.97 -13.34 5.39
N GLN A 51 4.91 -13.57 6.71
CA GLN A 51 4.25 -12.67 7.65
C GLN A 51 4.92 -11.29 7.68
N ARG A 52 6.26 -11.21 7.65
CA ARG A 52 6.97 -9.93 7.59
C ARG A 52 6.67 -9.14 6.31
N VAL A 53 6.73 -9.80 5.15
CA VAL A 53 6.40 -9.16 3.86
C VAL A 53 4.94 -8.71 3.84
N THR A 54 4.03 -9.54 4.36
CA THR A 54 2.61 -9.20 4.48
C THR A 54 2.38 -7.97 5.37
N SER A 55 3.06 -7.90 6.52
CA SER A 55 2.97 -6.73 7.41
C SER A 55 3.49 -5.45 6.75
N LEU A 56 4.57 -5.54 5.97
CA LEU A 56 5.08 -4.41 5.20
C LEU A 56 4.05 -3.94 4.15
N ALA A 57 3.47 -4.85 3.37
CA ALA A 57 2.42 -4.50 2.41
C ALA A 57 1.20 -3.85 3.08
N LYS A 58 0.78 -4.36 4.25
CA LYS A 58 -0.32 -3.78 5.04
C LYS A 58 -0.02 -2.36 5.51
N SER A 59 1.23 -2.07 5.89
CA SER A 59 1.61 -0.70 6.27
C SER A 59 1.46 0.29 5.12
N MET A 60 1.67 -0.13 3.87
CA MET A 60 1.47 0.75 2.71
C MET A 60 -0.01 1.15 2.57
N THR A 61 -0.95 0.23 2.78
CA THR A 61 -2.39 0.57 2.81
C THR A 61 -2.71 1.59 3.88
N LEU A 62 -2.09 1.50 5.06
CA LEU A 62 -2.31 2.45 6.15
C LEU A 62 -1.75 3.85 5.83
N LEU A 63 -0.53 3.91 5.28
CA LEU A 63 0.16 5.17 4.97
C LEU A 63 -0.47 5.89 3.78
N PHE A 64 -0.89 5.15 2.76
CA PHE A 64 -1.39 5.71 1.49
C PHE A 64 -2.92 5.57 1.31
N LEU A 65 -3.64 5.31 2.40
CA LEU A 65 -5.10 5.24 2.40
C LEU A 65 -5.72 6.53 1.85
N ASP A 66 -6.83 6.43 1.12
CA ASP A 66 -7.56 7.58 0.58
C ASP A 66 -6.72 8.53 -0.28
N LYS A 67 -5.72 7.99 -0.98
CA LYS A 67 -4.80 8.74 -1.88
C LYS A 67 -3.97 9.81 -1.17
N ARG A 68 -3.78 9.69 0.15
CA ARG A 68 -2.87 10.57 0.92
C ARG A 68 -1.43 10.06 0.86
N ASP A 69 -0.48 10.91 1.21
CA ASP A 69 0.89 10.50 1.53
C ASP A 69 1.16 10.81 3.01
N ALA A 70 0.72 9.91 3.89
CA ALA A 70 0.86 10.09 5.33
C ALA A 70 2.28 9.81 5.83
N TYR A 71 3.16 9.28 4.98
CA TYR A 71 4.57 9.06 5.31
C TYR A 71 5.32 10.39 5.24
N THR A 72 5.20 11.10 4.13
CA THR A 72 5.82 12.43 3.95
C THR A 72 5.05 13.50 4.74
N TYR A 73 3.71 13.45 4.70
CA TYR A 73 2.83 14.43 5.36
C TYR A 73 2.15 13.81 6.58
N SER A 74 2.93 13.63 7.65
CA SER A 74 2.53 12.91 8.87
C SER A 74 1.39 13.54 9.70
N LYS A 75 0.92 14.74 9.33
CA LYS A 75 -0.22 15.39 10.01
C LYS A 75 -1.45 14.48 10.06
N ASP A 76 -1.69 13.73 8.98
CA ASP A 76 -2.83 12.82 8.86
C ASP A 76 -2.61 11.48 9.59
N PHE A 77 -1.37 11.19 10.00
CA PHE A 77 -1.00 9.98 10.74
C PHE A 77 -0.84 10.21 12.25
N LYS A 78 -0.74 11.47 12.69
CA LYS A 78 -0.49 11.85 14.08
C LYS A 78 -1.46 11.20 15.07
N LYS A 79 -2.76 11.17 14.75
CA LYS A 79 -3.79 10.55 15.62
C LYS A 79 -3.55 9.05 15.81
N THR A 80 -3.16 8.34 14.75
CA THR A 80 -2.86 6.91 14.81
C THR A 80 -1.65 6.67 15.72
N LEU A 81 -0.59 7.47 15.56
CA LEU A 81 0.60 7.38 16.40
C LEU A 81 0.29 7.65 17.88
N GLU A 82 -0.46 8.71 18.17
CA GLU A 82 -0.89 9.02 19.54
C GLU A 82 -1.68 7.88 20.15
N SER A 83 -2.60 7.27 19.41
CA SER A 83 -3.41 6.16 19.90
C SER A 83 -2.60 4.88 20.18
N HIS A 84 -1.51 4.64 19.45
CA HIS A 84 -0.73 3.40 19.59
C HIS A 84 0.46 3.53 20.54
N PHE A 85 1.04 4.73 20.65
CA PHE A 85 2.31 4.94 21.36
C PHE A 85 2.20 5.92 22.54
N VAL A 86 1.09 6.65 22.70
CA VAL A 86 0.93 7.65 23.77
C VAL A 86 -0.26 7.34 24.66
N LYS A 87 -1.42 7.01 24.08
CA LYS A 87 -2.65 6.73 24.83
C LYS A 87 -2.71 5.26 25.18
N HIS A 88 -2.77 4.96 26.48
CA HIS A 88 -3.02 3.61 26.94
C HIS A 88 -4.47 3.21 26.70
N ILE A 89 -4.70 1.92 26.43
CA ILE A 89 -6.05 1.35 26.43
C ILE A 89 -6.53 1.35 27.89
N PRO A 90 -7.67 2.01 28.20
CA PRO A 90 -8.23 2.00 29.55
C PRO A 90 -8.49 0.55 30.00
N LEU A 91 -8.15 0.26 31.25
CA LEU A 91 -8.43 -1.03 31.90
C LEU A 91 -9.90 -1.11 32.33
#